data_AF-R7Y8W0-F1
#
_entry.id   AF-R7Y8W0-F1
#
_cell.length_a   1.000
_cell.length_b   1.000
_cell.length_c   1.000
_cell.angle_alpha   90.00
_cell.angle_beta   90.00
_cell.angle_gamma   90.00
#
_symmetry.space_group_name_H-M   'P 1'
#
loop_
_entity.id
_entity.type
_entity.pdbx_description
1 polymer ?
#
loop_
_entity_poly.entity_id
_entity_poly.type
_entity_poly.pdbx_seq_one_letter_code
_entity_poly.pdbx_strand_id
1 'polypeptide(L)'
;MTGKLREFIKSRDNYACRYCSISVAVEPHLLLEVDHIVPVSRGGLSTPENLQTLCWKCNRSRSKELVRAEPPQIERARRTCQPSPSQR
;
A
#
# COMPACT_ATOMS: atom_id res chain seq x y z
N MET A 1 -8.94 -4.28 12.15
CA MET A 1 -9.13 -5.07 10.91
C MET A 1 -10.07 -6.22 11.20
N THR A 2 -11.26 -6.26 10.59
CA THR A 2 -12.22 -7.37 10.74
C THR A 2 -11.88 -8.52 9.80
N GLY A 3 -12.26 -9.75 10.15
CA GLY A 3 -12.02 -10.94 9.32
C GLY A 3 -12.62 -10.84 7.91
N LYS A 4 -13.86 -10.34 7.83
CA LYS A 4 -14.58 -10.10 6.55
C LYS A 4 -13.83 -9.18 5.60
N LEU A 5 -13.18 -8.12 6.13
CA LEU A 5 -12.40 -7.20 5.30
C LEU A 5 -11.16 -7.89 4.74
N ARG A 6 -10.49 -8.74 5.52
CA ARG A 6 -9.32 -9.49 5.05
C ARG A 6 -9.67 -10.44 3.91
N GLU A 7 -10.77 -11.18 4.06
CA GLU A 7 -11.27 -12.08 3.01
C GLU A 7 -11.66 -11.32 1.74
N PHE A 8 -12.36 -10.19 1.89
CA PHE A 8 -12.71 -9.33 0.77
C PHE A 8 -11.47 -8.85 -0.01
N ILE A 9 -10.42 -8.39 0.68
CA ILE A 9 -9.18 -7.94 0.02
C ILE A 9 -8.47 -9.10 -0.68
N LYS A 10 -8.38 -10.26 -0.03
CA LYS A 10 -7.78 -11.46 -0.64
C LYS A 10 -8.55 -11.91 -1.88
N SER A 11 -9.88 -11.91 -1.82
CA SER A 11 -10.74 -12.28 -2.94
C SER A 11 -10.61 -11.27 -4.09
N ARG A 12 -10.60 -9.96 -3.81
CA ARG A 12 -10.37 -8.90 -4.79
C ARG A 12 -9.04 -9.09 -5.54
N ASP A 13 -8.00 -9.44 -4.79
CA ASP A 13 -6.65 -9.63 -5.33
C ASP A 13 -6.43 -11.06 -5.88
N ASN A 14 -7.51 -11.86 -6.05
CA ASN A 14 -7.50 -13.24 -6.55
C ASN A 14 -6.54 -14.18 -5.81
N TYR A 15 -6.37 -13.98 -4.49
CA TYR A 15 -5.39 -14.72 -3.69
C TYR A 15 -4.00 -14.71 -4.34
N ALA A 16 -3.61 -13.55 -4.87
CA ALA A 16 -2.31 -13.32 -5.45
C ALA A 16 -1.61 -12.14 -4.77
N CYS A 17 -0.28 -12.24 -4.68
CA CYS A 17 0.52 -11.13 -4.19
C CYS A 17 0.55 -10.00 -5.22
N ARG A 18 0.26 -8.77 -4.80
CA ARG A 18 0.29 -7.61 -5.71
C ARG A 18 1.70 -7.19 -6.15
N TYR A 19 2.73 -7.67 -5.46
CA TYR A 19 4.13 -7.31 -5.73
C TYR A 19 4.85 -8.31 -6.63
N CYS A 20 4.82 -9.61 -6.27
CA CYS A 20 5.47 -10.66 -7.08
C CYS A 20 4.52 -11.38 -8.04
N SER A 21 3.22 -11.07 -7.99
CA SER A 21 2.19 -11.70 -8.83
C SER A 21 2.03 -13.22 -8.65
N ILE A 22 2.64 -13.80 -7.61
CA ILE A 22 2.49 -15.22 -7.27
C ILE A 22 1.15 -15.42 -6.56
N SER A 23 0.39 -16.39 -7.04
CA SER A 23 -0.87 -16.82 -6.43
C SER A 23 -0.72 -18.14 -5.68
N VAL A 24 -1.70 -18.42 -4.81
CA VAL A 24 -1.79 -19.71 -4.09
C VAL A 24 -1.91 -20.90 -5.06
N ALA A 25 -2.33 -20.66 -6.32
CA ALA A 25 -2.37 -21.70 -7.35
C ALA A 25 -0.96 -22.17 -7.77
N VAL A 26 0.06 -21.30 -7.68
CA VAL A 26 1.45 -21.63 -8.02
C VAL A 26 2.18 -22.25 -6.82
N GLU A 27 2.05 -21.63 -5.64
CA GLU A 27 2.57 -22.16 -4.37
C GLU A 27 1.40 -22.40 -3.41
N PRO A 28 0.96 -23.66 -3.20
CA PRO A 28 -0.16 -23.95 -2.28
C PRO A 28 0.17 -23.62 -0.81
N HIS A 29 1.46 -23.53 -0.47
CA HIS A 29 1.94 -23.13 0.85
C HIS A 29 2.24 -21.63 0.98
N LEU A 30 1.82 -20.81 -0.01
CA LEU A 30 2.05 -19.37 0.02
C LEU A 30 1.19 -18.69 1.10
N LEU A 31 1.85 -18.17 2.14
CA LEU A 31 1.19 -17.36 3.16
C LEU A 31 0.92 -15.96 2.61
N LEU A 32 -0.36 -15.64 2.42
CA LEU A 32 -0.85 -14.31 2.03
C LEU A 32 -1.36 -13.52 3.22
N GLU A 33 -0.79 -12.35 3.39
CA GLU A 33 -1.08 -11.38 4.44
C GLU A 33 -1.66 -10.10 3.82
N VAL A 34 -2.53 -9.42 4.57
CA VAL A 34 -3.08 -8.12 4.17
C VAL A 34 -2.30 -7.05 4.89
N ASP A 35 -1.66 -6.17 4.14
CA ASP A 35 -0.77 -5.13 4.63
C ASP A 35 -1.26 -3.75 4.20
N HIS A 36 -0.89 -2.73 4.96
CA HIS A 36 -1.24 -1.34 4.66
C HIS A 36 -0.23 -0.72 3.69
N ILE A 37 -0.72 -0.13 2.61
CA ILE A 37 0.13 0.62 1.65
C ILE A 37 0.78 1.80 2.36
N VAL A 38 -0.03 2.59 3.07
CA VAL A 38 0.40 3.64 4.00
C VAL A 38 0.28 3.10 5.42
N PRO A 39 1.39 3.03 6.19
CA PRO A 39 1.34 2.49 7.54
C PRO A 39 0.46 3.36 8.45
N VAL A 40 -0.17 2.73 9.43
CA VAL A 40 -1.06 3.40 10.40
C VAL A 40 -0.33 4.52 11.14
N SER A 41 0.97 4.37 11.41
CA SER A 41 1.81 5.40 12.04
C SER A 41 1.91 6.70 11.23
N ARG A 42 1.67 6.65 9.92
CA ARG A 42 1.64 7.83 9.03
C ARG A 42 0.21 8.30 8.72
N GLY A 43 -0.78 7.86 9.49
CA GLY A 43 -2.19 8.21 9.28
C GLY A 43 -2.89 7.33 8.24
N GLY A 44 -2.33 6.17 7.88
CA GLY A 44 -2.96 5.22 6.99
C GLY A 44 -4.25 4.62 7.57
N LEU A 45 -5.34 4.73 6.83
CA LEU A 45 -6.63 4.14 7.23
C LEU A 45 -6.69 2.66 6.87
N SER A 46 -7.51 1.88 7.59
CA SER A 46 -7.79 0.48 7.25
C SER A 46 -8.94 0.38 6.23
N THR A 47 -8.87 1.18 5.16
CA THR A 47 -9.83 1.15 4.06
C THR A 47 -9.37 0.17 2.98
N PRO A 48 -10.27 -0.47 2.24
CA PRO A 48 -9.89 -1.43 1.21
C PRO A 48 -8.91 -0.87 0.15
N GLU A 49 -8.94 0.44 -0.07
CA GLU A 49 -8.05 1.18 -0.96
C GLU A 49 -6.61 1.25 -0.45
N ASN A 50 -6.42 1.37 0.87
CA ASN A 50 -5.10 1.42 1.51
C ASN A 50 -4.58 0.03 1.88
N LEU A 51 -5.29 -1.03 1.50
CA LEU A 51 -4.96 -2.41 1.82
C LEU A 51 -4.61 -3.19 0.58
N GLN A 52 -3.55 -3.98 0.70
CA GLN A 52 -3.05 -4.83 -0.38
C GLN A 52 -2.72 -6.22 0.13
N THR A 53 -2.90 -7.22 -0.73
CA THR A 53 -2.46 -8.59 -0.46
C THR A 53 -0.99 -8.75 -0.82
N LEU A 54 -0.17 -9.12 0.16
CA LEU A 54 1.25 -9.41 0.02
C LEU A 54 1.54 -10.85 0.46
N CYS A 55 2.49 -11.52 -0.19
CA CYS A 55 3.00 -12.77 0.34
C CYS A 55 3.98 -12.49 1.48
N TRP A 56 4.13 -13.44 2.40
CA TRP A 56 5.03 -13.33 3.54
C TRP A 56 6.48 -12.96 3.14
N LYS A 57 6.98 -13.51 2.02
CA LYS A 57 8.31 -13.19 1.48
C LYS A 57 8.41 -11.69 1.13
N CYS A 58 7.46 -11.16 0.35
CA CYS A 58 7.44 -9.76 -0.05
C CYS A 58 7.17 -8.82 1.14
N ASN A 59 6.27 -9.22 2.05
CA ASN A 59 5.97 -8.48 3.26
C ASN A 59 7.24 -8.29 4.10
N ARG A 60 7.98 -9.37 4.35
CA ARG A 60 9.25 -9.35 5.10
C ARG A 60 10.34 -8.51 4.43
N SER A 61 10.42 -8.50 3.10
CA SER A 61 11.35 -7.65 2.37
C SER A 61 10.99 -6.17 2.52
N ARG A 62 9.70 -5.82 2.43
CA ARG A 62 9.21 -4.45 2.62
C ARG A 62 9.43 -3.94 4.04
N SER A 63 9.25 -4.78 5.05
CA SER A 63 9.49 -4.39 6.45
C SER A 63 10.94 -3.96 6.69
N LYS A 64 11.91 -4.49 5.94
CA LYS A 64 13.32 -4.07 6.04
C LYS A 64 13.59 -2.73 5.37
N GLU A 65 12.90 -2.43 4.28
CA GLU A 65 13.09 -1.19 3.51
C GLU A 65 12.40 0.02 4.15
N LEU A 66 11.24 -0.19 4.79
CA LEU A 66 10.49 0.86 5.50
C LEU A 66 11.23 1.42 6.73
N VAL A 67 12.28 0.77 7.23
CA VAL A 67 13.15 1.30 8.30
C VAL A 67 14.05 2.42 7.78
N ARG A 68 14.22 2.56 6.45
CA ARG A 68 15.13 3.56 5.83
C ARG A 68 14.43 4.58 4.95
N ALA A 69 13.19 4.34 4.53
CA ALA A 69 12.49 5.24 3.62
C ALA A 69 11.77 6.37 4.37
N GLU A 70 12.29 7.59 4.19
CA GLU A 70 11.58 8.84 4.39
C GLU A 70 10.12 8.77 3.90
N PRO A 71 9.20 9.53 4.52
CA PRO A 71 7.79 9.53 4.15
C PRO A 71 7.62 9.81 2.66
N PRO A 72 6.75 9.07 1.94
CA PRO A 72 6.40 9.45 0.57
C PRO A 72 5.77 10.84 0.68
N GLN A 73 6.45 11.84 0.13
CA GLN A 73 5.90 13.17 -0.04
C GLN A 73 4.74 13.01 -1.03
N ILE A 74 3.54 12.79 -0.49
CA ILE A 74 2.31 12.98 -1.24
C ILE A 74 2.30 14.47 -1.53
N GLU A 75 2.87 14.84 -2.68
CA GLU A 75 2.91 16.20 -3.16
C GLU A 75 1.45 16.65 -3.34
N ARG A 76 0.94 17.34 -2.31
CA ARG A 76 -0.35 18.00 -2.35
C ARG A 76 -0.19 19.11 -3.37
N ALA A 77 -0.51 18.81 -4.62
CA ALA A 77 -0.74 19.81 -5.66
C ALA A 77 -1.91 20.70 -5.23
N ARG A 78 -1.62 21.73 -4.42
CA ARG A 78 -2.52 22.81 -4.11
C ARG A 78 -1.76 24.12 -4.13
N ARG A 79 -2.04 24.87 -5.21
CA ARG A 79 -2.32 26.31 -5.22
C ARG A 79 -1.13 27.17 -4.77
N THR A 80 -0.60 27.99 -5.66
CA THR A 80 -1.19 29.32 -5.84
C THR A 80 -0.95 29.85 -7.25
N CYS A 81 -2.01 30.39 -7.82
CA CYS A 81 -1.96 31.29 -8.95
C CYS A 81 -0.97 32.42 -8.65
N GLN A 82 0.06 32.56 -9.47
CA GLN A 82 0.77 33.84 -9.58
C GLN A 82 0.01 34.69 -10.61
N PRO A 83 -0.48 35.86 -10.21
CA PRO A 83 -0.33 37.02 -11.05
C PRO A 83 0.60 37.98 -10.31
N SER A 84 1.74 38.29 -10.91
CA SER A 84 2.42 39.55 -10.58
C SER A 84 2.41 40.44 -11.83
N PRO A 85 1.88 41.67 -11.72
CA PRO A 85 1.70 42.57 -12.83
C PRO A 85 2.99 43.33 -13.16
N SER A 86 3.01 43.87 -14.38
CA SER A 86 3.90 44.90 -14.89
C SER A 86 4.45 45.87 -13.83
N GLN A 87 5.75 46.21 -13.96
CA GLN A 87 6.30 47.58 -14.08
C GLN A 87 7.71 47.67 -13.47
N ARG A 88 8.75 47.64 -14.31
CA ARG A 88 9.62 48.80 -14.53
C ARG A 88 10.46 48.61 -15.80
#